data_AF-A0A7S0RW84-F1
#
_entry.id   AF-A0A7S0RW84-F1
#
_cell.length_a   1.000
_cell.length_b   1.000
_cell.length_c   1.000
_cell.angle_alpha   90.00
_cell.angle_beta   90.00
_cell.angle_gamma   90.00
#
_symmetry.space_group_name_H-M   'P 1'
#
loop_
_entity.id
_entity.type
_entity.pdbx_description
1 polymer ?
#
loop_
_entity_poly.entity_id
_entity_poly.type
_entity_poly.pdbx_seq_one_letter_code
_entity_poly.pdbx_strand_id
1 'polypeptide(L)'
;MEKLEKSYFRLTSAPDPSTVRPQPVLQAALARMDTLKRNYWYDNDQMKAMRQDLTVQRIRSAFTVRVYEYHARLALRAADWGEFNQCQTVLGTLYDEGLPGASHEFLAYRILYSTFNGSTSLQMLAVLAKLNAEVMQDPAVQHALE
;
A
#
# COMPACT_ATOMS: atom_id res chain seq x y z
N MET A 1 -15.50 6.24 -23.28
CA MET A 1 -14.56 6.71 -22.24
C MET A 1 -14.67 5.75 -21.08
N GLU A 2 -13.59 5.03 -20.73
CA GLU A 2 -13.56 4.24 -19.51
C GLU A 2 -13.62 5.16 -18.28
N LYS A 3 -14.38 4.75 -17.26
CA LYS A 3 -14.55 5.53 -16.04
C LYS A 3 -13.28 5.42 -15.18
N LEU A 4 -12.63 6.56 -14.95
CA LEU A 4 -11.46 6.65 -14.06
C LEU A 4 -11.85 6.46 -12.60
N GLU A 5 -13.03 6.93 -12.23
CA GLU A 5 -13.58 6.81 -10.88
C GLU A 5 -14.39 5.52 -10.75
N LYS A 6 -14.23 4.82 -9.63
CA LYS A 6 -14.95 3.60 -9.30
C LYS A 6 -15.03 3.47 -7.78
N SER A 7 -16.21 3.19 -7.24
CA SER A 7 -16.34 2.87 -5.82
C SER A 7 -15.91 1.45 -5.51
N TYR A 8 -15.40 1.26 -4.29
CA TYR A 8 -15.01 -0.04 -3.80
C TYR A 8 -16.24 -0.88 -3.45
N PHE A 9 -16.26 -2.14 -3.89
CA PHE A 9 -17.32 -3.09 -3.57
C PHE A 9 -16.73 -4.32 -2.91
N ARG A 10 -17.25 -4.72 -1.75
CA ARG A 10 -16.87 -6.02 -1.18
C ARG A 10 -17.43 -7.13 -2.07
N LEU A 11 -16.54 -7.93 -2.66
CA LEU A 11 -16.93 -9.03 -3.53
C LEU A 11 -17.42 -10.20 -2.66
N THR A 12 -18.65 -10.64 -2.91
CA THR A 12 -19.24 -11.86 -2.34
C THR A 12 -19.38 -12.97 -3.38
N SER A 13 -19.04 -12.68 -4.63
CA SER A 13 -19.06 -13.57 -5.79
C SER A 13 -17.94 -13.18 -6.77
N ALA A 14 -17.78 -13.95 -7.86
CA ALA A 14 -16.84 -13.59 -8.91
C ALA A 14 -17.18 -12.20 -9.49
N PRO A 15 -16.21 -11.28 -9.58
CA PRO A 15 -16.45 -9.95 -10.14
C PRO A 15 -16.75 -10.06 -11.64
N ASP A 16 -17.70 -9.25 -12.10
CA ASP A 16 -17.97 -9.11 -13.53
C ASP A 16 -16.73 -8.51 -14.21
N PRO A 17 -16.10 -9.21 -15.19
CA PRO A 17 -14.91 -8.73 -15.88
C PRO A 17 -15.09 -7.35 -16.51
N SER A 18 -16.31 -7.00 -16.95
CA SER A 18 -16.60 -5.70 -17.55
C SER A 18 -16.50 -4.53 -16.55
N THR A 19 -16.52 -4.83 -15.25
CA THR A 19 -16.41 -3.83 -14.18
C THR A 19 -14.97 -3.62 -13.71
N VAL A 20 -14.03 -4.44 -14.17
CA VAL A 20 -12.63 -4.42 -13.74
C VAL A 20 -11.83 -3.50 -14.68
N ARG A 21 -11.28 -2.40 -14.14
CA ARG A 21 -10.54 -1.43 -14.96
C ARG A 21 -9.19 -2.01 -15.40
N PRO A 22 -8.82 -1.93 -16.70
CA PRO A 22 -7.52 -2.40 -17.17
C PRO A 22 -6.39 -1.47 -16.69
N GLN A 23 -5.15 -1.97 -16.71
CA GLN A 23 -3.98 -1.26 -16.18
C GLN A 23 -3.79 0.18 -16.71
N PRO A 24 -3.96 0.49 -18.02
CA PRO A 24 -3.84 1.87 -18.52
C PRO A 24 -4.84 2.84 -17.87
N VAL A 25 -6.06 2.38 -17.59
CA VAL A 25 -7.09 3.17 -16.89
C VAL A 25 -6.72 3.37 -15.44
N LEU A 26 -6.19 2.34 -14.77
CA LEU A 26 -5.71 2.45 -13.39
C LEU A 26 -4.55 3.44 -13.26
N GLN A 27 -3.63 3.47 -14.23
CA GLN A 27 -2.54 4.44 -14.27
C GLN A 27 -3.08 5.88 -14.40
N ALA A 28 -4.06 6.10 -15.28
CA ALA A 28 -4.71 7.39 -15.42
C ALA A 28 -5.53 7.79 -14.18
N ALA A 29 -6.19 6.82 -13.54
CA ALA A 29 -6.93 7.03 -12.30
C ALA A 29 -6.00 7.45 -11.15
N LEU A 30 -4.86 6.77 -10.98
CA LEU A 30 -3.86 7.13 -9.98
C LEU A 30 -3.27 8.52 -10.23
N ALA A 31 -2.92 8.86 -11.48
CA ALA A 31 -2.38 10.17 -11.83
C ALA A 31 -3.35 11.32 -11.51
N ARG A 32 -4.66 11.06 -11.59
CA ARG A 32 -5.69 12.04 -11.25
C ARG A 32 -5.82 12.27 -9.75
N MET A 33 -5.42 11.32 -8.89
CA MET A 33 -5.53 11.46 -7.43
C MET A 33 -4.78 12.68 -6.90
N ASP A 34 -3.61 13.00 -7.46
CA ASP A 34 -2.82 14.18 -7.04
C ASP A 34 -3.51 15.51 -7.41
N THR A 35 -4.35 15.51 -8.44
CA THR A 35 -5.03 16.72 -8.93
C THR A 35 -6.38 16.97 -8.24
N LEU A 36 -7.00 15.91 -7.75
CA LEU A 36 -8.29 15.97 -7.07
C LEU A 36 -8.04 16.23 -5.58
N LYS A 37 -8.03 17.50 -5.16
CA LYS A 37 -8.07 17.85 -3.73
C LYS A 37 -9.44 17.50 -3.14
N ARG A 38 -9.63 16.24 -2.77
CA ARG A 38 -10.85 15.71 -2.13
C ARG A 38 -10.57 15.34 -0.68
N ASN A 39 -11.59 14.82 0.00
CA ASN A 39 -11.44 14.34 1.37
C ASN A 39 -10.90 12.90 1.37
N TYR A 40 -10.35 12.49 2.52
CA TYR A 40 -9.79 11.15 2.71
C TYR A 40 -10.80 10.03 2.41
N TRP A 41 -12.10 10.24 2.67
CA TRP A 41 -13.13 9.22 2.40
C TRP A 41 -13.22 8.87 0.92
N TYR A 42 -13.20 9.89 0.06
CA TYR A 42 -13.16 9.71 -1.38
C TYR A 42 -11.88 9.01 -1.82
N ASP A 43 -10.73 9.47 -1.32
CA ASP A 43 -9.45 8.88 -1.70
C ASP A 43 -9.35 7.41 -1.28
N ASN A 44 -9.80 7.10 -0.06
CA ASN A 44 -9.83 5.74 0.45
C ASN A 44 -10.71 4.83 -0.41
N ASP A 45 -11.90 5.28 -0.81
CA ASP A 45 -12.79 4.53 -1.69
C ASP A 45 -12.15 4.26 -3.07
N GLN A 46 -11.58 5.29 -3.70
CA GLN A 46 -10.93 5.15 -5.01
C GLN A 46 -9.69 4.25 -4.96
N MET A 47 -8.85 4.40 -3.95
CA MET A 47 -7.66 3.58 -3.79
C MET A 47 -8.01 2.11 -3.49
N LYS A 48 -9.04 1.84 -2.70
CA LYS A 48 -9.56 0.48 -2.48
C LYS A 48 -10.06 -0.14 -3.77
N ALA A 49 -10.81 0.60 -4.58
CA ALA A 49 -11.29 0.11 -5.87
C ALA A 49 -10.12 -0.21 -6.82
N MET A 50 -9.07 0.64 -6.87
CA MET A 50 -7.89 0.36 -7.70
C MET A 50 -7.11 -0.87 -7.24
N ARG A 51 -6.89 -1.00 -5.92
CA ARG A 51 -6.25 -2.19 -5.35
C ARG A 51 -7.04 -3.46 -5.62
N GLN A 52 -8.36 -3.40 -5.52
CA GLN A 52 -9.24 -4.52 -5.87
C GLN A 52 -9.10 -4.92 -7.34
N ASP A 53 -9.12 -3.95 -8.27
CA ASP A 53 -8.96 -4.24 -9.70
C ASP A 53 -7.62 -4.95 -9.99
N LEU A 54 -6.54 -4.51 -9.34
CA LEU A 54 -5.22 -5.15 -9.45
C LEU A 54 -5.23 -6.58 -8.88
N THR A 55 -5.86 -6.80 -7.73
CA THR A 55 -6.00 -8.12 -7.12
C THR A 55 -6.80 -9.08 -7.99
N VAL A 56 -7.93 -8.63 -8.54
CA VAL A 56 -8.79 -9.43 -9.41
C VAL A 56 -8.06 -9.84 -10.69
N GLN A 57 -7.29 -8.92 -11.27
CA GLN A 57 -6.49 -9.19 -12.47
C GLN A 57 -5.17 -9.93 -12.18
N ARG A 58 -4.82 -10.14 -10.91
CA ARG A 58 -3.54 -10.72 -10.46
C ARG A 58 -2.31 -9.96 -10.97
N ILE A 59 -2.43 -8.64 -11.12
CA ILE A 59 -1.33 -7.79 -11.59
C ILE A 59 -0.39 -7.48 -10.42
N ARG A 60 0.83 -8.03 -10.48
CA ARG A 60 1.92 -7.78 -9.52
C ARG A 60 3.10 -7.15 -10.26
N SER A 61 3.25 -5.85 -10.11
CA SER A 61 4.26 -5.05 -10.84
C SER A 61 4.71 -3.85 -10.02
N ALA A 62 5.70 -3.11 -10.50
CA ALA A 62 6.10 -1.82 -9.92
C ALA A 62 4.93 -0.81 -9.84
N PHE A 63 3.97 -0.88 -10.77
CA PHE A 63 2.76 -0.07 -10.70
C PHE A 63 1.86 -0.49 -9.52
N THR A 64 1.72 -1.80 -9.29
CA THR A 64 0.99 -2.33 -8.13
C THR A 64 1.61 -1.81 -6.85
N VAL A 65 2.94 -1.91 -6.69
CA VAL A 65 3.67 -1.38 -5.54
C VAL A 65 3.33 0.10 -5.34
N ARG A 66 3.46 0.93 -6.38
CA ARG A 66 3.16 2.37 -6.32
C ARG A 66 1.73 2.67 -5.86
N VAL A 67 0.72 1.92 -6.32
CA VAL A 67 -0.68 2.08 -5.88
C VAL A 67 -0.83 1.81 -4.38
N TYR A 68 -0.21 0.73 -3.90
CA TYR A 68 -0.27 0.35 -2.48
C TYR A 68 0.50 1.35 -1.59
N GLU A 69 1.69 1.78 -2.01
CA GLU A 69 2.45 2.78 -1.27
C GLU A 69 1.70 4.11 -1.17
N TYR A 70 1.12 4.58 -2.28
CA TYR A 70 0.35 5.82 -2.30
C TYR A 70 -0.82 5.76 -1.31
N HIS A 71 -1.59 4.67 -1.34
CA HIS A 71 -2.71 4.49 -0.42
C HIS A 71 -2.26 4.40 1.04
N ALA A 72 -1.16 3.69 1.31
CA ALA A 72 -0.63 3.57 2.65
C ALA A 72 -0.18 4.92 3.23
N ARG A 73 0.48 5.77 2.43
CA ARG A 73 0.85 7.13 2.83
C ARG A 73 -0.38 8.01 3.10
N LEU A 74 -1.45 7.87 2.31
CA LEU A 74 -2.72 8.55 2.59
C LEU A 74 -3.34 8.08 3.91
N ALA A 75 -3.38 6.77 4.15
CA ALA A 75 -3.91 6.18 5.37
C ALA A 75 -3.14 6.65 6.61
N LEU A 76 -1.80 6.68 6.55
CA LEU A 76 -0.96 7.22 7.64
C LEU A 76 -1.28 8.68 7.95
N ARG A 77 -1.38 9.54 6.92
CA ARG A 77 -1.71 10.97 7.11
C ARG A 77 -3.11 11.16 7.73
N ALA A 78 -4.02 10.23 7.48
CA ALA A 78 -5.37 10.24 8.04
C ALA A 78 -5.49 9.49 9.39
N ALA A 79 -4.39 8.97 9.94
CA ALA A 79 -4.37 8.10 11.12
C ALA A 79 -5.26 6.85 11.01
N ASP A 80 -5.49 6.36 9.78
CA ASP A 80 -6.24 5.15 9.49
C ASP A 80 -5.30 3.93 9.54
N TRP A 81 -4.98 3.50 10.75
CA TRP A 81 -4.07 2.37 11.00
C TRP A 81 -4.59 1.06 10.40
N GLY A 82 -5.91 0.87 10.36
CA GLY A 82 -6.52 -0.33 9.78
C GLY A 82 -6.22 -0.44 8.29
N GLU A 83 -6.37 0.66 7.56
CA GLU A 83 -6.07 0.69 6.13
C GLU A 83 -4.57 0.64 5.84
N PHE A 84 -3.77 1.37 6.63
CA PHE A 84 -2.31 1.32 6.53
C PHE A 84 -1.78 -0.11 6.66
N ASN A 85 -2.22 -0.85 7.69
CA ASN A 85 -1.79 -2.22 7.94
C ASN A 85 -2.17 -3.16 6.79
N GLN A 86 -3.36 -3.00 6.20
CA GLN A 86 -3.76 -3.79 5.02
C GLN A 86 -2.83 -3.54 3.83
N CYS A 87 -2.46 -2.28 3.57
CA CYS A 87 -1.49 -1.98 2.53
C CYS A 87 -0.11 -2.57 2.85
N GLN A 88 0.33 -2.42 4.10
CA GLN A 88 1.65 -2.83 4.54
C GLN A 88 1.86 -4.35 4.42
N THR A 89 0.84 -5.16 4.74
CA THR A 89 0.90 -6.61 4.54
C THR A 89 1.16 -6.96 3.08
N VAL A 90 0.43 -6.34 2.14
CA VAL A 90 0.59 -6.63 0.71
C VAL A 90 1.94 -6.10 0.18
N LEU A 91 2.35 -4.90 0.60
CA LEU A 91 3.66 -4.34 0.24
C LEU A 91 4.80 -5.25 0.70
N GLY A 92 4.72 -5.82 1.90
CA GLY A 92 5.69 -6.80 2.38
C GLY A 92 5.87 -7.96 1.40
N THR A 93 4.77 -8.57 0.94
CA THR A 93 4.83 -9.66 -0.05
C THR A 93 5.38 -9.19 -1.40
N LEU A 94 5.00 -8.00 -1.87
CA LEU A 94 5.50 -7.47 -3.15
C LEU A 94 7.01 -7.18 -3.10
N TYR A 95 7.53 -6.68 -1.99
CA TYR A 95 8.97 -6.47 -1.79
C TYR A 95 9.74 -7.78 -1.66
N ASP A 96 9.16 -8.78 -0.98
CA ASP A 96 9.77 -10.11 -0.85
C ASP A 96 9.84 -10.84 -2.22
N GLU A 97 8.99 -10.46 -3.18
CA GLU A 97 9.08 -10.89 -4.59
C GLU A 97 10.13 -10.12 -5.42
N GLY A 98 10.84 -9.16 -4.82
CA GLY A 98 11.85 -8.34 -5.49
C GLY A 98 11.28 -7.21 -6.34
N LEU A 99 10.00 -6.85 -6.17
CA LEU A 99 9.43 -5.71 -6.89
C LEU A 99 9.97 -4.38 -6.32
N PRO A 100 10.37 -3.44 -7.18
CA PRO A 100 10.99 -2.19 -6.74
C PRO A 100 9.96 -1.26 -6.10
N GLY A 101 10.43 -0.48 -5.11
CA GLY A 101 9.65 0.52 -4.41
C GLY A 101 10.39 1.05 -3.18
N ALA A 102 9.68 1.72 -2.29
CA ALA A 102 10.19 2.32 -1.07
C ALA A 102 10.26 1.31 0.08
N SER A 103 10.89 0.15 -0.13
CA SER A 103 10.91 -0.95 0.84
C SER A 103 11.46 -0.53 2.21
N HIS A 104 12.51 0.29 2.24
CA HIS A 104 13.12 0.79 3.47
C HIS A 104 12.23 1.78 4.22
N GLU A 105 11.55 2.70 3.51
CA GLU A 105 10.56 3.61 4.09
C GLU A 105 9.45 2.82 4.81
N PHE A 106 8.91 1.80 4.14
CA PHE A 106 7.84 0.97 4.69
C PHE A 106 8.30 0.03 5.81
N LEU A 107 9.59 -0.35 5.81
CA LEU A 107 10.22 -1.04 6.93
C LEU A 107 10.34 -0.13 8.15
N ALA A 108 10.79 1.11 7.95
CA ALA A 108 10.88 2.13 8.99
C ALA A 108 9.51 2.39 9.65
N TYR A 109 8.45 2.55 8.85
CA TYR A 109 7.09 2.67 9.39
C TYR A 109 6.68 1.45 10.23
N ARG A 110 7.11 0.23 9.85
CA ARG A 110 6.81 -0.99 10.61
C ARG A 110 7.53 -1.02 11.95
N ILE A 111 8.77 -0.56 12.00
CA ILE A 111 9.55 -0.45 13.23
C ILE A 111 8.84 0.52 14.19
N LEU A 112 8.57 1.74 13.74
CA LEU A 112 7.89 2.78 14.52
C LEU A 112 6.50 2.34 15.00
N TYR A 113 5.72 1.68 14.15
CA TYR A 113 4.41 1.17 14.54
C TYR A 113 4.51 0.05 15.59
N SER A 114 5.53 -0.80 15.52
CA SER A 114 5.73 -1.90 16.46
C SER A 114 6.18 -1.41 17.83
N THR A 115 7.02 -0.37 17.89
CA THR A 115 7.45 0.26 19.15
C THR A 115 6.29 0.96 19.85
N PHE A 116 5.48 1.71 19.09
CA PHE A 116 4.31 2.41 19.64
C PHE A 116 3.25 1.47 20.23
N ASN A 117 2.98 0.33 19.57
CA ASN A 117 1.93 -0.61 20.02
C ASN A 117 2.40 -1.59 21.11
N GLY A 118 3.61 -1.43 21.66
CA GLY A 118 4.14 -2.24 22.77
C GLY A 118 4.16 -3.75 22.51
N SER A 119 4.07 -4.17 21.25
CA SER A 119 3.81 -5.56 20.89
C SER A 119 5.11 -6.28 20.61
N THR A 120 5.64 -7.00 21.60
CA THR A 120 6.65 -8.06 21.44
C THR A 120 6.09 -9.26 20.69
N SER A 121 5.55 -9.03 19.50
CA SER A 121 4.87 -10.04 18.69
C SER A 121 5.82 -10.65 17.66
N LEU A 122 5.48 -11.83 17.13
CA LEU A 122 6.16 -12.48 16.00
C LEU A 122 6.40 -11.52 14.81
N GLN A 123 5.54 -10.51 14.65
CA GLN A 123 5.70 -9.49 13.61
C GLN A 123 6.95 -8.63 13.85
N MET A 124 7.27 -8.27 15.09
CA MET A 124 8.48 -7.54 15.45
C MET A 124 9.74 -8.37 15.18
N LEU A 125 9.75 -9.65 15.53
CA LEU A 125 10.86 -10.56 15.19
C LEU A 125 11.06 -10.66 13.67
N ALA A 126 9.97 -10.70 12.90
CA ALA A 126 10.04 -10.66 11.43
C ALA A 126 10.48 -9.30 10.89
N VAL A 127 10.31 -8.18 11.61
CA VAL A 127 10.88 -6.87 11.25
C VAL A 127 12.38 -6.91 11.46
N LEU A 128 12.81 -7.31 12.66
CA LEU A 128 14.21 -7.37 13.05
C LEU A 128 15.01 -8.31 12.15
N ALA A 129 14.42 -9.41 11.70
CA ALA A 129 15.06 -10.33 10.76
C ALA A 129 15.36 -9.70 9.37
N LYS A 130 14.69 -8.60 9.01
CA LYS A 130 14.95 -7.85 7.76
C LYS A 130 16.03 -6.78 7.94
N LEU A 131 16.49 -6.51 9.17
CA LEU A 131 17.58 -5.59 9.43
C LEU A 131 18.92 -6.30 9.19
N ASN A 132 19.64 -5.89 8.15
CA ASN A 132 21.03 -6.25 7.93
C ASN A 132 21.90 -4.98 7.92
N ALA A 133 23.23 -5.15 7.87
CA ALA A 133 24.16 -4.03 7.96
C ALA A 133 23.93 -2.95 6.88
N GLU A 134 23.46 -3.33 5.69
CA GLU A 134 23.16 -2.41 4.59
C GLU A 134 21.87 -1.63 4.85
N VAL A 135 20.79 -2.33 5.22
CA VAL A 135 19.48 -1.73 5.53
C VAL A 135 19.57 -0.78 6.74
N MET A 136 20.43 -1.08 7.72
CA MET A 136 20.67 -0.23 8.88
C MET A 136 21.41 1.09 8.55
N GLN A 137 21.96 1.24 7.34
CA GLN A 137 22.53 2.52 6.88
C GLN A 137 21.48 3.43 6.24
N ASP A 138 20.27 2.94 5.96
CA ASP A 138 19.22 3.76 5.35
C ASP A 138 18.73 4.83 6.35
N PRO A 139 18.70 6.13 5.98
CA PRO A 139 18.30 7.20 6.89
C PRO A 139 16.91 7.03 7.49
N ALA A 140 15.95 6.46 6.76
CA ALA A 140 14.61 6.23 7.27
C ALA A 140 14.61 5.15 8.36
N VAL A 141 15.41 4.11 8.17
CA VAL A 141 15.56 3.02 9.14
C VAL A 141 16.31 3.48 10.39
N GLN A 142 17.37 4.28 10.22
CA GLN A 142 18.11 4.87 11.34
C GLN A 142 17.20 5.74 12.20
N HIS A 143 16.46 6.66 11.58
CA HIS A 143 15.52 7.52 12.29
C HIS A 143 14.45 6.73 13.05
N ALA A 144 14.03 5.57 12.52
CA ALA A 144 13.06 4.71 13.19
C ALA A 144 13.61 3.92 14.39
N LEU A 145 14.94 3.82 14.52
CA LEU A 145 15.62 3.05 15.57
C LEU A 145 16.15 3.91 16.74
N GLU A 146 16.21 5.24 16.56
CA GLU A 146 16.54 6.22 17.62
C GLU A 146 15.42 6.34 18.67
#